data_AF-A0A0G1R3H0-F1
#
_entry.id   AF-A0A0G1R3H0-F1
#
_cell.length_a   1.000
_cell.length_b   1.000
_cell.length_c   1.000
_cell.angle_alpha   90.00
_cell.angle_beta   90.00
_cell.angle_gamma   90.00
#
_symmetry.space_group_name_H-M   'P 1'
#
loop_
_entity.id
_entity.type
_entity.pdbx_description
1 polymer ?
#
loop_
_entity_poly.entity_id
_entity_poly.type
_entity_poly.pdbx_seq_one_letter_code
_entity_poly.pdbx_strand_id
1 'polypeptide(L)'
;MQNGAEDPGLEKLLQAFRTLYPYLKLIADANSIRDPFNPRVVDAYWIGNELLKNAGEKRLYRHLLDNLDVKKKVGRQSFELVEDIIKKGALPHHSFHVLSIWKRTGNLDIPHTLESMDSCRISWGTVLNADGPFLAVKTEPLIYENGRLALGNPETRRIHRDISSPPDIEQLKSGDIITIHWGVPCEAISKKQAATLKRYTLHHIALANCIKNL
;
A
#
# COMPACT_ATOMS: atom_id res chain seq x y z
N MET A 1 35.13 -0.45 -23.59
CA MET A 1 34.03 0.53 -23.60
C MET A 1 33.26 0.36 -22.30
N GLN A 2 33.58 1.17 -21.28
CA GLN A 2 32.81 1.26 -20.04
C GLN A 2 31.86 2.43 -20.19
N ASN A 3 30.57 2.19 -19.90
CA ASN A 3 29.67 3.12 -19.23
C ASN A 3 28.36 2.36 -18.94
N GLY A 4 28.44 1.43 -17.99
CA GLY A 4 27.28 0.96 -17.25
C GLY A 4 26.89 2.05 -16.25
N ALA A 5 26.15 3.05 -16.71
CA ALA A 5 25.41 3.90 -15.80
C ALA A 5 24.18 3.11 -15.37
N GLU A 6 24.22 2.54 -14.16
CA GLU A 6 23.03 2.00 -13.52
C GLU A 6 22.01 3.15 -13.40
N ASP A 7 20.91 3.06 -14.15
CA ASP A 7 19.80 4.02 -14.04
C ASP A 7 19.12 3.82 -12.67
N PRO A 8 19.27 4.76 -11.73
CA PRO A 8 18.70 4.61 -10.39
C PRO A 8 17.17 4.58 -10.42
N GLY A 9 16.53 5.08 -11.49
CA GLY A 9 15.10 4.98 -11.71
C GLY A 9 14.66 3.56 -12.07
N LEU A 10 15.38 2.91 -12.98
CA LEU A 10 15.12 1.51 -13.36
C LEU A 10 15.31 0.57 -12.17
N GLU A 11 16.35 0.76 -11.38
CA GLU A 11 16.59 -0.08 -10.20
C GLU A 11 15.44 0.04 -9.19
N LYS A 12 14.98 1.25 -8.89
CA LYS A 12 13.82 1.49 -8.01
C LYS A 12 12.55 0.82 -8.55
N LEU A 13 12.33 0.87 -9.86
CA LEU A 13 11.17 0.24 -10.51
C LEU A 13 11.23 -1.29 -10.39
N LEU A 14 12.40 -1.89 -10.66
CA LEU A 14 12.62 -3.33 -10.52
C LEU A 14 12.46 -3.79 -9.05
N GLN A 15 12.92 -2.99 -8.09
CA GLN A 15 12.76 -3.30 -6.67
C GLN A 15 11.29 -3.23 -6.23
N ALA A 16 10.54 -2.21 -6.65
CA ALA A 16 9.10 -2.14 -6.40
C ALA A 16 8.36 -3.33 -7.03
N PHE A 17 8.74 -3.71 -8.25
CA PHE A 17 8.18 -4.84 -8.98
C PHE A 17 8.40 -6.18 -8.26
N ARG A 18 9.59 -6.38 -7.65
CA ARG A 18 9.92 -7.60 -6.88
C ARG A 18 8.99 -7.84 -5.70
N THR A 19 8.39 -6.79 -5.14
CA THR A 19 7.41 -6.91 -4.05
C THR A 19 5.99 -6.97 -4.58
N LEU A 20 5.63 -6.11 -5.55
CA LEU A 20 4.28 -6.02 -6.10
C LEU A 20 3.86 -7.28 -6.85
N TYR A 21 4.66 -7.74 -7.81
CA TYR A 21 4.26 -8.80 -8.74
C TYR A 21 3.90 -10.12 -8.02
N PRO A 22 4.66 -10.58 -7.00
CA PRO A 22 4.27 -11.76 -6.24
C PRO A 22 2.89 -11.67 -5.58
N TYR A 23 2.46 -10.47 -5.13
CA TYR A 23 1.13 -10.29 -4.53
C TYR A 23 0.04 -10.38 -5.59
N LEU A 24 0.23 -9.71 -6.72
CA LEU A 24 -0.69 -9.80 -7.86
C LEU A 24 -0.86 -11.26 -8.30
N LYS A 25 0.26 -11.99 -8.40
CA LYS A 25 0.25 -13.41 -8.74
C LYS A 25 -0.50 -14.25 -7.70
N LEU A 26 -0.27 -14.02 -6.39
CA LEU A 26 -1.00 -14.71 -5.33
C LEU A 26 -2.52 -14.52 -5.45
N ILE A 27 -2.96 -13.28 -5.64
CA ILE A 27 -4.38 -12.94 -5.77
C ILE A 27 -4.96 -13.56 -7.04
N ALA A 28 -4.27 -13.45 -8.16
CA ALA A 28 -4.71 -14.02 -9.44
C ALA A 28 -4.85 -15.55 -9.37
N ASP A 29 -3.82 -16.24 -8.87
CA ASP A 29 -3.81 -17.70 -8.73
C ASP A 29 -4.92 -18.18 -7.77
N ALA A 30 -5.17 -17.45 -6.68
CA ALA A 30 -6.23 -17.76 -5.73
C ALA A 30 -7.66 -17.59 -6.30
N ASN A 31 -7.80 -16.84 -7.40
CA ASN A 31 -9.07 -16.54 -8.04
C ASN A 31 -9.19 -17.14 -9.45
N SER A 32 -8.26 -18.02 -9.84
CA SER A 32 -8.20 -18.62 -11.18
C SER A 32 -8.19 -17.59 -12.32
N ILE A 33 -7.58 -16.42 -12.07
CA ILE A 33 -7.38 -15.37 -13.07
C ILE A 33 -6.00 -15.58 -13.69
N ARG A 34 -5.94 -15.74 -15.02
CA ARG A 34 -4.69 -16.04 -15.72
C ARG A 34 -3.69 -14.89 -15.70
N ASP A 35 -4.17 -13.66 -15.79
CA ASP A 35 -3.34 -12.46 -15.86
C ASP A 35 -3.24 -11.78 -14.48
N PRO A 36 -2.03 -11.75 -13.86
CA PRO A 36 -1.80 -11.00 -12.63
C PRO A 36 -2.07 -9.49 -12.74
N PHE A 37 -1.98 -8.91 -13.94
CA PHE A 37 -2.26 -7.49 -14.18
C PHE A 37 -3.72 -7.23 -14.55
N ASN A 38 -4.59 -8.24 -14.44
CA ASN A 38 -6.02 -8.02 -14.59
C ASN A 38 -6.47 -6.88 -13.65
N PRO A 39 -7.22 -5.88 -14.13
CA PRO A 39 -7.59 -4.72 -13.33
C PRO A 39 -8.24 -5.07 -11.98
N ARG A 40 -9.04 -6.14 -11.92
CA ARG A 40 -9.65 -6.59 -10.66
C ARG A 40 -8.60 -7.08 -9.64
N VAL A 41 -7.51 -7.69 -10.12
CA VAL A 41 -6.40 -8.17 -9.27
C VAL A 41 -5.57 -6.99 -8.77
N VAL A 42 -5.28 -6.02 -9.65
CA VAL A 42 -4.59 -4.78 -9.28
C VAL A 42 -5.41 -4.01 -8.25
N ASP A 43 -6.70 -3.82 -8.50
CA ASP A 43 -7.63 -3.19 -7.56
C ASP A 43 -7.67 -3.93 -6.22
N ALA A 44 -7.65 -5.26 -6.22
CA ALA A 44 -7.66 -6.06 -5.01
C ALA A 44 -6.44 -5.76 -4.14
N TYR A 45 -5.26 -5.64 -4.74
CA TYR A 45 -4.04 -5.32 -4.01
C TYR A 45 -4.00 -3.85 -3.56
N TRP A 46 -4.47 -2.93 -4.41
CA TRP A 46 -4.29 -1.48 -4.25
C TRP A 46 -5.39 -0.80 -3.42
N ILE A 47 -6.66 -1.00 -3.79
CA ILE A 47 -7.86 -0.43 -3.13
C ILE A 47 -8.53 -1.45 -2.19
N GLY A 48 -8.47 -2.73 -2.58
CA GLY A 48 -9.17 -3.83 -1.95
C GLY A 48 -10.51 -4.17 -2.62
N ASN A 49 -10.78 -5.47 -2.74
CA ASN A 49 -12.07 -6.00 -3.18
C ASN A 49 -12.26 -7.46 -2.69
N GLU A 50 -13.29 -8.15 -3.17
CA GLU A 50 -13.65 -9.50 -2.75
C GLU A 50 -12.59 -10.57 -3.04
N LEU A 51 -11.73 -10.36 -4.04
CA LEU A 51 -10.71 -11.35 -4.46
C LEU A 51 -9.72 -11.68 -3.34
N LEU A 52 -9.49 -10.73 -2.42
CA LEU A 52 -8.59 -10.89 -1.28
C LEU A 52 -8.98 -12.05 -0.36
N LYS A 53 -10.28 -12.37 -0.26
CA LYS A 53 -10.79 -13.41 0.65
C LYS A 53 -10.37 -14.82 0.23
N ASN A 54 -10.08 -15.02 -1.06
CA ASN A 54 -9.79 -16.34 -1.62
C ASN A 54 -8.33 -16.76 -1.47
N ALA A 55 -7.42 -15.83 -1.15
CA ALA A 55 -6.00 -16.16 -0.95
C ALA A 55 -5.80 -17.09 0.25
N GLY A 56 -6.52 -16.86 1.35
CA GLY A 56 -6.44 -17.69 2.56
C GLY A 56 -5.08 -17.65 3.28
N GLU A 57 -5.10 -18.02 4.55
CA GLU A 57 -3.94 -17.96 5.46
C GLU A 57 -2.72 -18.73 4.93
N LYS A 58 -2.91 -20.01 4.56
CA LYS A 58 -1.82 -20.90 4.13
C LYS A 58 -1.11 -20.45 2.85
N ARG A 59 -1.80 -19.78 1.92
CA ARG A 59 -1.15 -19.27 0.70
C ARG A 59 -0.43 -17.96 0.99
N LEU A 60 -1.02 -17.08 1.81
CA LEU A 60 -0.36 -15.84 2.23
C LEU A 60 0.92 -16.14 3.01
N TYR A 61 0.88 -17.11 3.94
CA TYR A 61 2.07 -17.56 4.67
C TYR A 61 3.21 -17.98 3.74
N ARG A 62 2.93 -18.94 2.83
CA ARG A 62 3.92 -19.42 1.86
C ARG A 62 4.40 -18.31 0.93
N HIS A 63 3.51 -17.43 0.51
CA HIS A 63 3.89 -16.27 -0.29
C HIS A 63 4.93 -15.38 0.42
N LEU A 64 4.73 -15.06 1.70
CA LEU A 64 5.68 -14.26 2.47
C LEU A 64 7.00 -15.00 2.73
N LEU A 65 6.92 -16.30 3.00
CA LEU A 65 8.09 -17.14 3.27
C LEU A 65 8.92 -17.40 2.01
N ASP A 66 8.29 -17.93 0.96
CA ASP A 66 8.95 -18.52 -0.20
C ASP A 66 9.14 -17.52 -1.34
N ASN A 67 8.17 -16.61 -1.56
CA ASN A 67 8.20 -15.71 -2.72
C ASN A 67 8.78 -14.33 -2.41
N LEU A 68 8.63 -13.86 -1.16
CA LEU A 68 9.13 -12.55 -0.73
C LEU A 68 10.31 -12.62 0.24
N ASP A 69 10.75 -13.82 0.65
CA ASP A 69 11.85 -14.04 1.59
C ASP A 69 11.73 -13.21 2.88
N VAL A 70 10.49 -12.91 3.33
CA VAL A 70 10.26 -11.98 4.45
C VAL A 70 10.99 -12.45 5.70
N LYS A 71 10.94 -13.75 6.02
CA LYS A 71 11.63 -14.34 7.17
C LYS A 71 13.14 -14.06 7.17
N LYS A 72 13.79 -14.13 6.00
CA LYS A 72 15.22 -13.82 5.87
C LYS A 72 15.49 -12.32 6.08
N LYS A 73 14.59 -11.46 5.60
CA LYS A 73 14.73 -9.99 5.66
C LYS A 73 14.48 -9.42 7.06
N VAL A 74 13.46 -9.93 7.77
CA VAL A 74 13.04 -9.41 9.09
C VAL A 74 13.57 -10.21 10.28
N GLY A 75 14.13 -11.41 10.04
CA GLY A 75 14.61 -12.32 11.08
C GLY A 75 13.50 -13.20 11.66
N ARG A 76 13.90 -14.28 12.35
CA ARG A 76 12.99 -15.32 12.85
C ARG A 76 11.96 -14.79 13.85
N GLN A 77 12.40 -14.07 14.89
CA GLN A 77 11.52 -13.57 15.95
C GLN A 77 10.45 -12.62 15.39
N SER A 78 10.85 -11.68 14.55
CA SER A 78 9.91 -10.76 13.89
C SER A 78 8.95 -11.49 12.95
N PHE A 79 9.37 -12.59 12.33
CA PHE A 79 8.51 -13.38 11.45
C PHE A 79 7.44 -14.16 12.22
N GLU A 80 7.72 -14.61 13.46
CA GLU A 80 6.73 -15.23 14.35
C GLU A 80 5.57 -14.25 14.65
N LEU A 81 5.88 -12.95 14.80
CA LEU A 81 4.86 -11.90 14.91
C LEU A 81 4.02 -11.78 13.64
N VAL A 82 4.65 -11.84 12.45
CA VAL A 82 3.93 -11.81 11.17
C VAL A 82 3.01 -13.02 11.04
N GLU A 83 3.47 -14.22 11.42
CA GLU A 83 2.66 -15.44 11.44
C GLU A 83 1.37 -15.27 12.26
N ASP A 84 1.46 -14.64 13.43
CA ASP A 84 0.31 -14.39 14.28
C ASP A 84 -0.65 -13.35 13.71
N ILE A 85 -0.17 -12.34 12.96
CA ILE A 85 -1.03 -11.43 12.20
C ILE A 85 -1.78 -12.19 11.09
N ILE A 86 -1.12 -13.12 10.38
CA ILE A 86 -1.77 -13.90 9.31
C ILE A 86 -2.92 -14.74 9.89
N LYS A 87 -2.67 -15.46 11.00
CA LYS A 87 -3.70 -16.25 11.72
C LYS A 87 -4.90 -15.41 12.17
N LYS A 88 -4.68 -14.13 12.48
CA LYS A 88 -5.74 -13.18 12.87
C LYS A 88 -6.52 -12.60 11.68
N GLY A 89 -6.20 -13.00 10.45
CA GLY A 89 -6.97 -12.67 9.25
C GLY A 89 -6.31 -11.61 8.35
N ALA A 90 -4.98 -11.61 8.23
CA ALA A 90 -4.31 -10.75 7.25
C ALA A 90 -4.75 -11.08 5.82
N LEU A 91 -4.79 -10.05 4.97
CA LEU A 91 -5.16 -10.17 3.57
C LEU A 91 -4.03 -9.63 2.68
N PRO A 92 -3.84 -10.15 1.45
CA PRO A 92 -2.76 -9.75 0.54
C PRO A 92 -3.03 -8.37 -0.09
N HIS A 93 -3.16 -7.33 0.73
CA HIS A 93 -3.42 -5.95 0.34
C HIS A 93 -2.18 -5.10 0.60
N HIS A 94 -2.01 -3.99 -0.13
CA HIS A 94 -0.85 -3.12 0.03
C HIS A 94 -0.71 -2.60 1.47
N SER A 95 -1.80 -2.23 2.13
CA SER A 95 -1.77 -1.79 3.53
C SER A 95 -1.33 -2.88 4.52
N PHE A 96 -1.56 -4.16 4.25
CA PHE A 96 -0.97 -5.23 5.07
C PHE A 96 0.55 -5.21 4.97
N HIS A 97 1.06 -5.14 3.74
CA HIS A 97 2.49 -5.12 3.49
C HIS A 97 3.17 -3.92 4.20
N VAL A 98 2.62 -2.72 4.03
CA VAL A 98 3.17 -1.50 4.63
C VAL A 98 3.07 -1.51 6.16
N LEU A 99 1.94 -1.96 6.72
CA LEU A 99 1.66 -1.79 8.15
C LEU A 99 2.11 -2.96 9.02
N SER A 100 2.34 -4.15 8.46
CA SER A 100 2.67 -5.36 9.23
C SER A 100 4.05 -5.94 8.91
N ILE A 101 4.69 -5.52 7.81
CA ILE A 101 6.05 -5.93 7.48
C ILE A 101 6.98 -4.75 7.81
N TRP A 102 7.45 -4.72 9.06
CA TRP A 102 8.09 -3.57 9.74
C TRP A 102 9.44 -3.11 9.15
N LYS A 103 9.94 -3.85 8.16
CA LYS A 103 11.14 -3.54 7.39
C LYS A 103 10.72 -3.39 5.94
N ARG A 104 11.12 -2.30 5.29
CA ARG A 104 10.91 -2.16 3.85
C ARG A 104 11.55 -3.35 3.14
N THR A 105 10.74 -4.22 2.54
CA THR A 105 11.27 -5.17 1.57
C THR A 105 11.38 -4.42 0.23
N GLY A 106 12.49 -3.71 0.02
CA GLY A 106 12.71 -2.79 -1.12
C GLY A 106 13.83 -1.76 -0.86
N ASN A 107 13.69 -0.54 -1.41
CA ASN A 107 14.71 0.51 -1.61
C ASN A 107 15.73 0.81 -0.49
N LEU A 108 15.44 0.56 0.79
CA LEU A 108 16.37 0.83 1.89
C LEU A 108 16.09 -0.14 3.04
N ASP A 109 17.14 -0.77 3.58
CA ASP A 109 17.06 -1.72 4.72
C ASP A 109 16.91 -0.98 6.07
N ILE A 110 15.95 -0.05 6.13
CA ILE A 110 15.72 0.86 7.26
C ILE A 110 14.34 0.56 7.88
N PRO A 111 14.19 0.62 9.21
CA PRO A 111 12.89 0.53 9.87
C PRO A 111 11.87 1.52 9.29
N HIS A 112 10.62 1.10 9.16
CA HIS A 112 9.54 2.00 8.77
C HIS A 112 9.32 3.10 9.84
N THR A 113 9.51 4.36 9.48
CA THR A 113 9.02 5.49 10.27
C THR A 113 7.52 5.67 10.07
N LEU A 114 6.83 6.35 11.00
CA LEU A 114 5.42 6.69 10.83
C LEU A 114 5.17 7.45 9.52
N GLU A 115 6.03 8.43 9.22
CA GLU A 115 6.00 9.21 7.99
C GLU A 115 6.15 8.34 6.74
N SER A 116 7.06 7.37 6.75
CA SER A 116 7.24 6.47 5.60
C SER A 116 6.07 5.50 5.43
N MET A 117 5.47 5.01 6.52
CA MET A 117 4.24 4.21 6.46
C MET A 117 3.06 5.03 5.93
N ASP A 118 2.90 6.27 6.39
CA ASP A 118 1.83 7.15 5.93
C ASP A 118 1.98 7.51 4.44
N SER A 119 3.22 7.72 4.00
CA SER A 119 3.52 8.00 2.59
C SER A 119 3.39 6.75 1.71
N CYS A 120 3.73 5.57 2.22
CA CYS A 120 3.71 4.33 1.45
C CYS A 120 2.35 3.64 1.41
N ARG A 121 1.49 3.79 2.43
CA ARG A 121 0.14 3.22 2.35
C ARG A 121 -0.61 3.94 1.23
N ILE A 122 -1.52 3.22 0.57
CA ILE A 122 -2.46 3.88 -0.35
C ILE A 122 -3.46 4.64 0.52
N SER A 123 -3.27 5.95 0.59
CA SER A 123 -4.19 6.86 1.28
C SER A 123 -5.22 7.40 0.29
N TRP A 124 -6.21 8.12 0.79
CA TRP A 124 -7.24 8.74 -0.03
C TRP A 124 -7.47 10.17 0.46
N GLY A 125 -8.03 11.01 -0.40
CA GLY A 125 -8.42 12.35 -0.01
C GLY A 125 -9.41 12.99 -0.96
N THR A 126 -10.13 13.98 -0.45
CA THR A 126 -11.08 14.76 -1.24
C THR A 126 -10.41 16.04 -1.72
N VAL A 127 -10.41 16.27 -3.03
CA VAL A 127 -9.89 17.49 -3.65
C VAL A 127 -10.73 18.67 -3.18
N LEU A 128 -10.09 19.67 -2.60
CA LEU A 128 -10.72 20.92 -2.18
C LEU A 128 -10.62 21.97 -3.29
N ASN A 129 -9.44 22.11 -3.88
CA ASN A 129 -9.19 22.95 -5.04
C ASN A 129 -7.97 22.44 -5.83
N ALA A 130 -7.85 22.93 -7.06
CA ALA A 130 -6.67 22.77 -7.90
C ALA A 130 -6.14 24.16 -8.25
N ASP A 131 -4.84 24.36 -8.05
CA ASP A 131 -4.11 25.59 -8.39
C ASP A 131 -2.83 25.22 -9.16
N GLY A 132 -2.91 25.32 -10.48
CA GLY A 132 -1.85 24.89 -11.39
C GLY A 132 -1.45 23.42 -11.18
N PRO A 133 -0.17 23.14 -10.83
CA PRO A 133 0.31 21.78 -10.57
C PRO A 133 0.06 21.31 -9.12
N PHE A 134 -0.65 22.09 -8.30
CA PHE A 134 -0.90 21.73 -6.91
C PHE A 134 -2.38 21.44 -6.66
N LEU A 135 -2.63 20.42 -5.83
CA LEU A 135 -3.96 20.11 -5.32
C LEU A 135 -3.96 20.32 -3.80
N ALA A 136 -4.95 21.06 -3.30
CA ALA A 136 -5.27 21.03 -1.88
C ALA A 136 -6.26 19.88 -1.64
N VAL A 137 -5.91 18.95 -0.76
CA VAL A 137 -6.66 17.72 -0.55
C VAL A 137 -6.91 17.52 0.94
N LYS A 138 -8.16 17.24 1.31
CA LYS A 138 -8.51 16.84 2.68
C LYS A 138 -8.32 15.34 2.85
N THR A 139 -7.42 14.92 3.73
CA THR A 139 -7.05 13.52 3.95
C THR A 139 -6.84 13.21 5.44
N GLU A 140 -6.93 11.94 5.81
CA GLU A 140 -6.68 11.47 7.18
C GLU A 140 -5.25 10.92 7.26
N PRO A 141 -4.36 11.49 8.08
CA PRO A 141 -2.98 11.01 8.24
C PRO A 141 -2.94 9.70 9.04
N LEU A 142 -1.89 8.90 8.88
CA LEU A 142 -1.56 7.83 9.83
C LEU A 142 -0.82 8.46 11.03
N ILE A 143 -1.29 8.17 12.24
CA ILE A 143 -0.70 8.67 13.48
C ILE A 143 -0.39 7.53 14.45
N TYR A 144 0.47 7.80 15.43
CA TYR A 144 0.54 7.03 16.67
C TYR A 144 -0.21 7.77 17.76
N GLU A 145 -1.18 7.11 18.36
CA GLU A 145 -1.91 7.60 19.52
C GLU A 145 -1.91 6.50 20.59
N ASN A 146 -1.44 6.84 21.80
CA ASN A 146 -1.36 5.89 22.93
C ASN A 146 -0.63 4.57 22.58
N GLY A 147 0.48 4.66 21.84
CA GLY A 147 1.27 3.49 21.41
C GLY A 147 0.65 2.67 20.28
N ARG A 148 -0.47 3.11 19.69
CA ARG A 148 -1.21 2.37 18.66
C ARG A 148 -1.30 3.19 17.38
N LEU A 149 -1.23 2.51 16.24
CA LEU A 149 -1.50 3.12 14.94
C LEU A 149 -2.98 3.48 14.83
N ALA A 150 -3.28 4.65 14.28
CA ALA A 150 -4.63 5.11 14.00
C ALA A 150 -4.66 6.03 12.76
N LEU A 151 -5.85 6.29 12.24
CA LEU A 151 -6.07 7.41 11.33
C LEU A 151 -6.34 8.65 12.18
N GLY A 152 -5.57 9.71 11.97
CA GLY A 152 -5.73 10.98 12.66
C GLY A 152 -6.89 11.82 12.10
N ASN A 153 -7.09 12.98 12.72
CA ASN A 153 -8.10 13.92 12.27
C ASN A 153 -7.85 14.37 10.81
N PRO A 154 -8.90 14.56 10.00
CA PRO A 154 -8.74 15.06 8.65
C PRO A 154 -8.01 16.40 8.60
N GLU A 155 -6.95 16.48 7.80
CA GLU A 155 -6.14 17.67 7.58
C GLU A 155 -6.09 18.03 6.09
N THR A 156 -5.73 19.27 5.79
CA THR A 156 -5.50 19.71 4.41
C THR A 156 -4.03 19.52 4.07
N ARG A 157 -3.75 18.71 3.05
CA ARG A 157 -2.42 18.54 2.47
C ARG A 157 -2.35 19.14 1.09
N ARG A 158 -1.22 19.77 0.78
CA ARG A 158 -0.88 20.20 -0.57
C ARG A 158 -0.07 19.11 -1.24
N ILE A 159 -0.57 18.55 -2.34
CA ILE A 159 0.12 17.53 -3.11
C ILE A 159 0.44 18.04 -4.52
N HIS A 160 1.48 17.48 -5.12
CA HIS A 160 1.91 17.85 -6.47
C HIS A 160 1.26 16.92 -7.49
N ARG A 161 0.70 17.51 -8.54
CA ARG A 161 0.18 16.86 -9.73
C ARG A 161 1.10 17.19 -10.90
N ASP A 162 1.66 16.18 -11.54
CA ASP A 162 2.54 16.35 -12.69
C ASP A 162 1.77 16.92 -13.90
N ILE A 163 2.43 17.72 -14.73
CA ILE A 163 1.87 18.24 -15.98
C ILE A 163 1.59 17.10 -16.97
N SER A 164 2.34 16.00 -16.87
CA SER A 164 2.15 14.77 -17.67
C SER A 164 1.19 13.77 -17.03
N SER A 165 0.41 14.19 -16.04
CA SER A 165 -0.56 13.31 -15.36
C SER A 165 -1.61 12.77 -16.34
N PRO A 166 -2.13 11.55 -16.11
CA PRO A 166 -3.21 11.02 -16.93
C PRO A 166 -4.47 11.92 -16.89
N PRO A 167 -5.36 11.84 -17.89
CA PRO A 167 -6.51 12.74 -18.02
C PRO A 167 -7.45 12.78 -16.81
N ASP A 168 -7.62 11.66 -16.09
CA ASP A 168 -8.46 11.58 -14.89
C ASP A 168 -7.88 12.40 -13.72
N ILE A 169 -6.56 12.56 -13.68
CA ILE A 169 -5.86 13.41 -12.70
C ILE A 169 -5.80 14.86 -13.16
N GLU A 170 -5.62 15.12 -14.46
CA GLU A 170 -5.62 16.47 -15.03
C GLU A 170 -6.97 17.18 -14.86
N GLN A 171 -8.07 16.43 -14.95
CA GLN A 171 -9.43 16.96 -14.93
C GLN A 171 -10.09 16.98 -13.55
N LEU A 172 -9.34 16.70 -12.48
CA LEU A 172 -9.84 16.70 -11.10
C LEU A 172 -10.50 18.03 -10.73
N LYS A 173 -11.66 17.93 -10.07
CA LYS A 173 -12.45 19.05 -9.57
C LYS A 173 -12.62 18.96 -8.06
N SER A 174 -13.03 20.08 -7.47
CA SER A 174 -13.43 20.10 -6.07
C SER A 174 -14.52 19.05 -5.81
N GLY A 175 -14.34 18.23 -4.78
CA GLY A 175 -15.24 17.14 -4.41
C GLY A 175 -14.84 15.77 -4.95
N ASP A 176 -13.93 15.69 -5.92
CA ASP A 176 -13.41 14.39 -6.39
C ASP A 176 -12.60 13.72 -5.28
N ILE A 177 -12.65 12.39 -5.25
CA ILE A 177 -11.88 11.58 -4.31
C ILE A 177 -10.77 10.89 -5.09
N ILE A 178 -9.56 10.94 -4.56
CA ILE A 178 -8.38 10.36 -5.19
C ILE A 178 -7.69 9.39 -4.25
N THR A 179 -6.92 8.46 -4.80
CA THR A 179 -5.87 7.76 -4.05
C THR A 179 -4.56 8.55 -4.11
N ILE A 180 -3.74 8.41 -3.05
CA ILE A 180 -2.46 9.12 -2.91
C ILE A 180 -1.40 8.13 -2.43
N HIS A 181 -0.25 8.12 -3.09
CA HIS A 181 0.93 7.32 -2.74
C HIS A 181 2.18 8.18 -2.89
N TRP A 182 3.01 8.28 -1.85
CA TRP A 182 4.18 9.18 -1.77
C TRP A 182 3.88 10.66 -2.08
N GLY A 183 2.69 11.14 -1.68
CA GLY A 183 2.28 12.52 -1.94
C GLY A 183 1.95 12.81 -3.40
N VAL A 184 1.76 11.78 -4.22
CA VAL A 184 1.38 11.88 -5.63
C VAL A 184 -0.06 11.38 -5.80
N PRO A 185 -0.95 12.10 -6.49
CA PRO A 185 -2.28 11.61 -6.85
C PRO A 185 -2.16 10.47 -7.88
N CYS A 186 -2.83 9.34 -7.65
CA CYS A 186 -2.67 8.14 -8.51
C CYS A 186 -3.87 7.88 -9.42
N GLU A 187 -5.10 7.96 -8.90
CA GLU A 187 -6.34 7.73 -9.67
C GLU A 187 -7.52 8.43 -8.98
N ALA A 188 -8.53 8.83 -9.76
CA ALA A 188 -9.83 9.24 -9.24
C ALA A 188 -10.70 8.02 -8.90
N ILE A 189 -11.32 8.02 -7.72
CA ILE A 189 -12.09 6.89 -7.19
C ILE A 189 -13.49 7.30 -6.73
N SER A 190 -14.41 6.34 -6.78
CA SER A 190 -15.75 6.51 -6.21
C SER A 190 -15.75 6.53 -4.68
N LYS A 191 -16.82 7.08 -4.09
CA LYS A 191 -17.08 6.99 -2.64
C LYS A 191 -17.07 5.55 -2.12
N LYS A 192 -17.53 4.59 -2.94
CA LYS A 192 -17.55 3.16 -2.59
C LYS A 192 -16.14 2.57 -2.53
N GLN A 193 -15.28 2.90 -3.49
CA GLN A 193 -13.87 2.50 -3.48
C GLN A 193 -13.14 3.13 -2.29
N ALA A 194 -13.36 4.42 -2.01
CA ALA A 194 -12.75 5.09 -0.86
C ALA A 194 -13.16 4.44 0.48
N ALA A 195 -14.45 4.11 0.65
CA ALA A 195 -14.92 3.38 1.83
C ALA A 195 -14.31 1.97 1.94
N THR A 196 -14.09 1.31 0.80
CA THR A 196 -13.46 -0.02 0.73
C THR A 196 -11.98 0.05 1.14
N LEU A 197 -11.22 1.00 0.58
CA LEU A 197 -9.84 1.24 0.95
C LEU A 197 -9.69 1.61 2.44
N LYS A 198 -10.58 2.46 2.96
CA LYS A 198 -10.62 2.77 4.39
C LYS A 198 -10.84 1.53 5.24
N ARG A 199 -11.79 0.66 4.85
CA ARG A 199 -12.08 -0.60 5.56
C ARG A 199 -10.85 -1.52 5.62
N TYR A 200 -10.16 -1.76 4.49
CA TYR A 200 -8.96 -2.61 4.49
C TYR A 200 -7.78 -1.97 5.23
N THR A 201 -7.64 -0.64 5.17
CA THR A 201 -6.64 0.10 5.94
C THR A 201 -6.88 -0.06 7.44
N LEU A 202 -8.10 0.17 7.92
CA LEU A 202 -8.46 0.00 9.33
C LEU A 202 -8.31 -1.45 9.81
N HIS A 203 -8.65 -2.42 8.96
CA HIS A 203 -8.43 -3.84 9.23
C HIS A 203 -6.95 -4.15 9.52
N HIS A 204 -6.05 -3.71 8.63
CA HIS A 204 -4.61 -3.95 8.81
C HIS A 204 -3.98 -3.09 9.92
N ILE A 205 -4.51 -1.89 10.20
CA ILE A 205 -4.14 -1.12 11.40
C ILE A 205 -4.49 -1.92 12.67
N ALA A 206 -5.70 -2.48 12.74
CA ALA A 206 -6.13 -3.27 13.89
C ALA A 206 -5.22 -4.49 14.11
N LEU A 207 -4.89 -5.22 13.03
CA LEU A 207 -3.95 -6.35 13.09
C LEU A 207 -2.55 -5.93 13.54
N ALA A 208 -2.01 -4.84 12.98
CA ALA A 208 -0.70 -4.32 13.36
C ALA A 208 -0.63 -3.93 14.85
N ASN A 209 -1.74 -3.40 15.38
CA ASN A 209 -1.86 -3.05 16.80
C ASN A 209 -2.04 -4.26 17.73
N CYS A 210 -2.40 -5.44 17.22
CA CYS A 210 -2.56 -6.64 18.05
C CYS A 210 -1.24 -7.23 18.54
N ILE A 211 -0.09 -6.78 18.02
CA ILE A 211 1.22 -7.37 18.30
C ILE A 211 2.24 -6.34 18.82
N LYS A 212 1.94 -5.04 18.72
CA LYS A 212 2.79 -3.95 19.23
C LYS A 212 2.61 -3.68 20.74
N ASN A 213 2.81 -4.70 21.56
CA ASN A 213 3.14 -4.53 22.98
C ASN A 213 4.60 -4.96 23.21
N LEU A 214 5.53 -4.26 22.55
CA LEU A 214 6.95 -4.29 22.88
C LEU A 214 7.32 -2.95 23.52
#